data_AF-A0A1Q9P3J5-F1
#
_entry.id   AF-A0A1Q9P3J5-F1
#
_cell.length_a   1.000
_cell.length_b   1.000
_cell.length_c   1.000
_cell.angle_alpha   90.00
_cell.angle_beta   90.00
_cell.angle_gamma   90.00
#
_symmetry.space_group_name_H-M   'P 1'
#
loop_
_entity.id
_entity.type
_entity.pdbx_description
1 polymer ?
#
loop_
_entity_poly.entity_id
_entity_poly.type
_entity_poly.pdbx_seq_one_letter_code
_entity_poly.pdbx_strand_id
1 'polypeptide(L)'
;MSSQEIRIENDTMGEVEVPSNAIWGAQTQRSIQNFQISTRRFPKSFIIALTQVKRACAIANGELGVIERDIAEVITKAANEIINDGLHLNQFPLDIYQTGSGTQTNMNANEVLSNRAIQIMGGQIGSKTPVHPNDHVNKGQSSNDVIPTAMHLSALTEITKTLEPALEGLIISLRSKQNEFINIVKIGRTHLQDAVPLTLGQEFSAYVFQLETVKSHIKEASRYLEQLAIGGTAVGTGLNAHRDLDKKVCSILSNDTGLNFRSDGNKFALIASKDALVGVSGALKTLAITLIKIANDIRWLSSGPRCGLGEISLPENEPGSSIMPGKVNPTQNEMLIQVGAQVIGNDVAVSMGGSWGVLELNLMKPMIISNVLESIELLANGMNSFSINCISGIKANETRINNLVSQSLMLVTALTKDIGYDKAAYIAKKAFKEGKTIRETVLNEGLIPESEIDKKLDLTKMVHLDRM
;
A
#
# COMPACT_ATOMS: atom_id res chain seq x y z
N MET A 1 14.62 -36.03 -19.15
CA MET A 1 14.75 -35.31 -17.87
C MET A 1 16.09 -35.71 -17.31
N SER A 2 17.11 -34.84 -17.40
CA SER A 2 18.41 -35.17 -16.79
C SER A 2 18.21 -35.24 -15.27
N SER A 3 18.71 -36.30 -14.65
CA SER A 3 18.80 -36.40 -13.19
C SER A 3 19.49 -35.14 -12.68
N GLN A 4 18.80 -34.34 -11.87
CA GLN A 4 19.39 -33.17 -11.24
C GLN A 4 20.51 -33.64 -10.32
N GLU A 5 21.74 -33.16 -10.53
CA GLU A 5 22.86 -33.49 -9.66
C GLU A 5 22.57 -33.05 -8.22
N ILE A 6 23.03 -33.84 -7.25
CA ILE A 6 22.67 -33.71 -5.84
C ILE A 6 23.96 -33.59 -5.01
N ARG A 7 23.93 -32.78 -3.96
CA ARG A 7 24.93 -32.78 -2.89
C ARG A 7 24.29 -33.17 -1.56
N ILE A 8 25.05 -33.79 -0.69
CA ILE A 8 24.63 -34.09 0.67
C ILE A 8 25.04 -32.94 1.58
N GLU A 9 24.07 -32.34 2.27
CA GLU A 9 24.33 -31.45 3.40
C GLU A 9 23.87 -32.07 4.71
N ASN A 10 24.43 -31.60 5.82
CA ASN A 10 24.10 -32.06 7.16
C ASN A 10 23.65 -30.90 8.04
N ASP A 11 22.61 -31.10 8.82
CA ASP A 11 22.23 -30.28 9.97
C ASP A 11 22.13 -31.15 11.24
N THR A 12 21.60 -30.60 12.33
CA THR A 12 21.47 -31.35 13.58
C THR A 12 20.49 -32.53 13.50
N MET A 13 19.66 -32.62 12.45
CA MET A 13 18.74 -33.74 12.20
C MET A 13 19.32 -34.80 11.25
N GLY A 14 20.57 -34.63 10.79
CA GLY A 14 21.27 -35.55 9.90
C GLY A 14 21.36 -35.05 8.47
N GLU A 15 21.61 -35.99 7.56
CA GLU A 15 21.84 -35.70 6.14
C GLU A 15 20.54 -35.32 5.40
N VAL A 16 20.69 -34.51 4.36
CA VAL A 16 19.62 -34.17 3.41
C VAL A 16 20.21 -33.92 2.02
N GLU A 17 19.51 -34.43 1.01
CA GLU A 17 19.82 -34.25 -0.40
C GLU A 17 19.40 -32.87 -0.89
N VAL A 18 20.37 -32.06 -1.34
CA VAL A 18 20.17 -30.70 -1.86
C VAL A 18 20.59 -30.67 -3.34
N PRO A 19 19.84 -30.02 -4.25
CA PRO A 19 20.28 -29.85 -5.63
C PRO A 19 21.66 -29.19 -5.72
N SER A 20 22.57 -29.71 -6.56
CA SER A 20 23.96 -29.22 -6.64
C SER A 20 24.06 -27.75 -7.06
N ASN A 21 23.08 -27.27 -7.84
CA ASN A 21 22.99 -25.88 -8.31
C ASN A 21 22.34 -24.91 -7.30
N ALA A 22 21.80 -25.42 -6.19
CA ALA A 22 21.22 -24.59 -5.14
C ALA A 22 22.31 -23.99 -4.23
N ILE A 23 22.19 -22.71 -3.88
CA ILE A 23 23.09 -22.05 -2.92
C ILE A 23 22.60 -22.27 -1.48
N TRP A 24 21.29 -22.45 -1.28
CA TRP A 24 20.72 -22.75 0.05
C TRP A 24 21.17 -24.11 0.58
N GLY A 25 21.10 -24.33 1.89
CA GLY A 25 21.62 -25.53 2.53
C GLY A 25 20.56 -26.47 3.08
N ALA A 26 20.98 -27.29 4.04
CA ALA A 26 20.14 -28.35 4.63
C ALA A 26 18.80 -27.87 5.21
N GLN A 27 18.78 -26.78 5.99
CA GLN A 27 17.56 -26.34 6.66
C GLN A 27 16.54 -25.77 5.67
N THR A 28 17.01 -25.03 4.66
CA THR A 28 16.14 -24.58 3.58
C THR A 28 15.55 -25.77 2.83
N GLN A 29 16.37 -26.78 2.51
CA GLN A 29 15.91 -27.97 1.80
C GLN A 29 14.85 -28.75 2.59
N ARG A 30 15.06 -28.94 3.90
CA ARG A 30 14.05 -29.54 4.78
C ARG A 30 12.76 -28.70 4.81
N SER A 31 12.89 -27.38 4.85
CA SER A 31 11.72 -26.49 4.83
C SER A 31 10.92 -26.60 3.53
N ILE A 32 11.57 -26.72 2.37
CA ILE A 32 10.91 -26.96 1.08
C ILE A 32 10.12 -28.28 1.10
N GLN A 33 10.70 -29.32 1.70
CA GLN A 33 10.05 -30.64 1.79
C GLN A 33 8.86 -30.64 2.77
N ASN A 34 8.98 -29.92 3.89
CA ASN A 34 7.99 -29.92 4.97
C ASN A 34 6.83 -28.93 4.76
N PHE A 35 7.06 -27.83 4.02
CA PHE A 35 6.09 -26.74 3.87
C PHE A 35 5.76 -26.50 2.40
N GLN A 36 4.83 -27.30 1.86
CA GLN A 36 4.31 -27.20 0.48
C GLN A 36 2.85 -26.75 0.48
N ILE A 37 2.59 -25.60 1.10
CA ILE A 37 1.23 -25.15 1.40
C ILE A 37 0.63 -24.34 0.26
N SER A 38 1.43 -23.50 -0.41
CA SER A 38 0.97 -22.58 -1.45
C SER A 38 2.04 -22.29 -2.52
N THR A 39 1.67 -21.45 -3.48
CA THR A 39 2.62 -20.88 -4.45
C THR A 39 3.18 -19.53 -4.00
N ARG A 40 2.74 -19.00 -2.84
CA ARG A 40 3.18 -17.71 -2.33
C ARG A 40 4.60 -17.83 -1.77
N ARG A 41 5.41 -16.83 -2.08
CA ARG A 41 6.81 -16.68 -1.63
C ARG A 41 7.00 -15.28 -1.07
N PHE A 42 8.06 -15.09 -0.28
CA PHE A 42 8.40 -13.76 0.19
C PHE A 42 8.69 -12.84 -1.01
N PRO A 43 8.14 -11.61 -1.03
CA PRO A 43 8.39 -10.68 -2.11
C PRO A 43 9.86 -10.27 -2.12
N LYS A 44 10.35 -9.86 -3.30
CA LYS A 44 11.73 -9.40 -3.51
C LYS A 44 12.15 -8.34 -2.48
N SER A 45 11.27 -7.38 -2.18
CA SER A 45 11.52 -6.31 -1.22
C SER A 45 11.84 -6.83 0.19
N PHE A 46 11.19 -7.91 0.63
CA PHE A 46 11.49 -8.53 1.91
C PHE A 46 12.84 -9.25 1.90
N ILE A 47 13.16 -9.99 0.84
CA ILE A 47 14.45 -10.70 0.72
C ILE A 47 15.62 -9.71 0.70
N ILE A 48 15.48 -8.59 -0.02
CA ILE A 48 16.47 -7.51 -0.01
C ILE A 48 16.62 -6.93 1.41
N ALA A 49 15.52 -6.61 2.09
CA ALA A 49 15.57 -6.08 3.45
C ALA A 49 16.23 -7.06 4.44
N LEU A 50 15.87 -8.34 4.39
CA LEU A 50 16.52 -9.36 5.22
C LEU A 50 18.03 -9.43 4.94
N THR A 51 18.42 -9.35 3.67
CA THR A 51 19.83 -9.37 3.27
C THR A 51 20.57 -8.10 3.73
N GLN A 52 19.92 -6.93 3.69
CA GLN A 52 20.45 -5.69 4.26
C GLN A 52 20.70 -5.81 5.76
N VAL A 53 19.78 -6.43 6.51
CA VAL A 53 19.96 -6.69 7.95
C VAL A 53 21.17 -7.60 8.19
N LYS A 54 21.31 -8.68 7.39
CA LYS A 54 22.47 -9.59 7.49
C LYS A 54 23.79 -8.88 7.18
N ARG A 55 23.82 -8.05 6.13
CA ARG A 55 24.98 -7.21 5.79
C ARG A 55 25.36 -6.29 6.94
N ALA A 56 24.39 -5.55 7.48
CA ALA A 56 24.62 -4.61 8.57
C ALA A 56 25.13 -5.32 9.84
N CYS A 57 24.62 -6.52 10.14
CA CYS A 57 25.12 -7.33 11.25
C CYS A 57 26.56 -7.82 11.01
N ALA A 58 26.90 -8.25 9.79
CA ALA A 58 28.27 -8.67 9.45
C ALA A 58 29.27 -7.52 9.62
N ILE A 59 28.95 -6.34 9.05
CA ILE A 59 29.77 -5.12 9.20
C ILE A 59 29.94 -4.76 10.67
N ALA A 60 28.83 -4.67 11.42
CA ALA A 60 28.87 -4.31 12.84
C ALA A 60 29.71 -5.30 13.66
N ASN A 61 29.55 -6.62 13.45
CA ASN A 61 30.32 -7.63 14.16
C ASN A 61 31.82 -7.58 13.79
N GLY A 62 32.16 -7.31 12.53
CA GLY A 62 33.57 -7.15 12.10
C GLY A 62 34.22 -5.91 12.71
N GLU A 63 33.50 -4.79 12.79
CA GLU A 63 33.96 -3.56 13.45
C GLU A 63 34.13 -3.74 14.97
N LEU A 64 33.25 -4.53 15.59
CA LEU A 64 33.28 -4.85 17.02
C LEU A 64 34.26 -5.97 17.38
N GLY A 65 34.89 -6.62 16.39
CA GLY A 65 35.82 -7.74 16.61
C GLY A 65 35.14 -9.01 17.11
N VAL A 66 33.84 -9.18 16.86
CA VAL A 66 33.05 -10.36 17.25
C VAL A 66 33.24 -11.51 16.25
N ILE A 67 33.53 -11.18 14.99
CA ILE A 67 33.98 -12.09 13.93
C ILE A 67 35.20 -11.50 13.24
N GLU A 68 35.98 -12.33 12.55
CA GLU A 68 37.14 -11.90 11.77
C GLU A 68 36.73 -10.91 10.67
N ARG A 69 37.57 -9.89 10.45
CA ARG A 69 37.28 -8.84 9.45
C ARG A 69 37.13 -9.40 8.04
N ASP A 70 38.03 -10.29 7.63
CA ASP A 70 37.97 -10.91 6.31
C ASP A 70 36.67 -11.71 6.09
N ILE A 71 36.15 -12.35 7.15
CA ILE A 71 34.87 -13.05 7.14
C ILE A 71 33.70 -12.06 7.02
N ALA A 72 33.72 -10.98 7.79
CA ALA A 72 32.72 -9.90 7.70
C ALA A 72 32.68 -9.26 6.30
N GLU A 73 33.84 -8.99 5.71
CA GLU A 73 33.99 -8.39 4.38
C GLU A 73 33.44 -9.30 3.28
N VAL A 74 33.74 -10.60 3.32
CA VAL A 74 33.23 -11.52 2.29
C VAL A 74 31.72 -11.76 2.41
N ILE A 75 31.17 -11.82 3.63
CA ILE A 75 29.70 -11.89 3.83
C ILE A 75 29.06 -10.62 3.28
N THR A 76 29.66 -9.46 3.52
CA THR A 76 29.19 -8.17 3.00
C THR A 76 29.20 -8.16 1.48
N LYS A 77 30.24 -8.70 0.84
CA LYS A 77 30.32 -8.84 -0.61
C LYS A 77 29.23 -9.76 -1.17
N ALA A 78 29.01 -10.93 -0.54
CA ALA A 78 27.93 -11.84 -0.92
C ALA A 78 26.55 -11.19 -0.79
N ALA A 79 26.31 -10.43 0.27
CA ALA A 79 25.06 -9.71 0.48
C ALA A 79 24.84 -8.61 -0.57
N ASN A 80 25.90 -7.90 -0.99
CA ASN A 80 25.81 -6.86 -2.01
C ASN A 80 25.40 -7.38 -3.39
N GLU A 81 25.78 -8.62 -3.77
CA GLU A 81 25.29 -9.24 -5.01
C GLU A 81 23.75 -9.36 -5.03
N ILE A 82 23.12 -9.62 -3.88
CA ILE A 82 21.66 -9.70 -3.78
C ILE A 82 21.04 -8.30 -3.72
N ILE A 83 21.60 -7.41 -2.88
CA ILE A 83 21.02 -6.09 -2.60
C ILE A 83 21.11 -5.15 -3.82
N ASN A 84 22.27 -5.10 -4.47
CA ASN A 84 22.55 -4.13 -5.54
C ASN A 84 22.17 -4.69 -6.91
N ASP A 85 22.53 -5.96 -7.17
CA ASP A 85 22.41 -6.55 -8.50
C ASP A 85 21.17 -7.46 -8.64
N GLY A 86 20.48 -7.76 -7.52
CA GLY A 86 19.33 -8.67 -7.52
C GLY A 86 19.68 -10.12 -7.88
N LEU A 87 20.96 -10.50 -7.74
CA LEU A 87 21.40 -11.87 -7.99
C LEU A 87 20.86 -12.80 -6.91
N HIS A 88 20.75 -14.09 -7.26
CA HIS A 88 20.37 -15.17 -6.34
C HIS A 88 18.99 -15.06 -5.69
N LEU A 89 18.09 -14.18 -6.17
CA LEU A 89 16.71 -14.10 -5.65
C LEU A 89 15.93 -15.42 -5.79
N ASN A 90 16.27 -16.24 -6.79
CA ASN A 90 15.74 -17.59 -6.96
C ASN A 90 16.23 -18.60 -5.90
N GLN A 91 17.18 -18.21 -5.04
CA GLN A 91 17.70 -19.03 -3.94
C GLN A 91 16.90 -18.89 -2.64
N PHE A 92 15.75 -18.20 -2.71
CA PHE A 92 14.82 -18.03 -1.60
C PHE A 92 13.47 -18.70 -1.88
N PRO A 93 13.41 -20.05 -1.95
CA PRO A 93 12.26 -20.78 -2.48
C PRO A 93 11.16 -21.04 -1.46
N LEU A 94 11.23 -20.47 -0.25
CA LEU A 94 10.39 -20.84 0.88
C LEU A 94 9.00 -20.22 0.84
N ASP A 95 8.00 -21.00 1.25
CA ASP A 95 6.61 -20.58 1.38
C ASP A 95 6.44 -19.53 2.48
N ILE A 96 5.42 -18.68 2.34
CA ILE A 96 4.98 -17.78 3.41
C ILE A 96 4.49 -18.61 4.61
N TYR A 97 3.77 -19.71 4.37
CA TYR A 97 3.21 -20.56 5.41
C TYR A 97 4.23 -21.59 5.89
N GLN A 98 5.15 -21.10 6.70
CA GLN A 98 6.25 -21.82 7.29
C GLN A 98 6.22 -21.62 8.83
N THR A 99 7.33 -21.88 9.54
CA THR A 99 7.42 -21.53 10.96
C THR A 99 7.04 -20.08 11.24
N GLY A 100 6.21 -19.87 12.25
CA GLY A 100 5.60 -18.58 12.57
C GLY A 100 6.56 -17.46 12.94
N SER A 101 7.77 -17.82 13.40
CA SER A 101 8.86 -16.89 13.69
C SER A 101 9.55 -16.36 12.42
N GLY A 102 9.43 -17.08 11.30
CA GLY A 102 10.24 -16.87 10.10
C GLY A 102 11.66 -17.46 10.19
N THR A 103 11.93 -18.36 11.14
CA THR A 103 13.26 -18.99 11.33
C THR A 103 13.78 -19.66 10.07
N GLN A 104 12.94 -20.33 9.29
CA GLN A 104 13.38 -21.00 8.07
C GLN A 104 13.86 -19.99 7.01
N THR A 105 13.16 -18.87 6.81
CA THR A 105 13.65 -17.78 5.94
C THR A 105 14.90 -17.09 6.48
N ASN A 106 15.03 -16.91 7.79
CA ASN A 106 16.27 -16.41 8.39
C ASN A 106 17.45 -17.36 8.11
N MET A 107 17.24 -18.67 8.28
CA MET A 107 18.25 -19.68 8.00
C MET A 107 18.54 -19.82 6.52
N ASN A 108 17.55 -19.63 5.65
CA ASN A 108 17.76 -19.60 4.21
C ASN A 108 18.68 -18.44 3.80
N ALA A 109 18.46 -17.24 4.33
CA ALA A 109 19.41 -16.14 4.14
C ALA A 109 20.81 -16.46 4.69
N ASN A 110 20.88 -17.07 5.87
CA ASN A 110 22.17 -17.47 6.46
C ASN A 110 22.93 -18.47 5.57
N GLU A 111 22.26 -19.52 5.10
CA GLU A 111 22.84 -20.56 4.25
C GLU A 111 23.27 -20.01 2.90
N VAL A 112 22.42 -19.19 2.25
CA VAL A 112 22.74 -18.59 0.95
C VAL A 112 23.97 -17.68 1.06
N LEU A 113 24.00 -16.79 2.06
CA LEU A 113 25.14 -15.88 2.26
C LEU A 113 26.40 -16.63 2.67
N SER A 114 26.27 -17.66 3.51
CA SER A 114 27.39 -18.50 3.94
C SER A 114 28.01 -19.23 2.76
N ASN A 115 27.21 -19.94 1.97
CA ASN A 115 27.69 -20.70 0.82
C ASN A 115 28.22 -19.78 -0.27
N ARG A 116 27.57 -18.63 -0.50
CA ARG A 116 28.08 -17.67 -1.48
C ARG A 116 29.41 -17.05 -1.05
N ALA A 117 29.57 -16.73 0.23
CA ALA A 117 30.83 -16.25 0.77
C ALA A 117 31.95 -17.31 0.64
N ILE A 118 31.65 -18.57 0.93
CA ILE A 118 32.59 -19.70 0.71
C ILE A 118 33.02 -19.77 -0.75
N GLN A 119 32.10 -19.67 -1.71
CA GLN A 119 32.44 -19.67 -3.13
C GLN A 119 33.36 -18.50 -3.51
N ILE A 120 33.10 -17.30 -2.98
CA ILE A 120 33.95 -16.13 -3.24
C ILE A 120 35.39 -16.36 -2.72
N MET A 121 35.55 -17.13 -1.65
CA MET A 121 36.85 -17.52 -1.09
C MET A 121 37.45 -18.77 -1.76
N GLY A 122 36.82 -19.32 -2.81
CA GLY A 122 37.29 -20.52 -3.50
C GLY A 122 37.06 -21.83 -2.75
N GLY A 123 36.23 -21.84 -1.70
CA GLY A 123 35.87 -23.03 -0.95
C GLY A 123 34.71 -23.83 -1.56
N GLN A 124 34.37 -24.94 -0.92
CA GLN A 124 33.30 -25.84 -1.36
C GLN A 124 31.96 -25.51 -0.67
N ILE A 125 30.89 -25.31 -1.45
CA ILE A 125 29.52 -25.13 -0.93
C ILE A 125 29.15 -26.28 0.02
N GLY A 126 28.44 -25.97 1.10
CA GLY A 126 27.93 -26.93 2.07
C GLY A 126 28.95 -27.33 3.15
N SER A 127 30.23 -26.99 2.97
CA SER A 127 31.31 -27.27 3.93
C SER A 127 31.17 -26.49 5.25
N LYS A 128 30.43 -25.37 5.22
CA LYS A 128 30.29 -24.40 6.32
C LYS A 128 31.63 -23.81 6.80
N THR A 129 32.67 -23.91 5.97
CA THR A 129 34.03 -23.43 6.24
C THR A 129 34.56 -22.69 5.00
N PRO A 130 35.19 -21.50 5.15
CA PRO A 130 35.47 -20.81 6.41
C PRO A 130 34.28 -20.00 6.97
N VAL A 131 33.19 -19.87 6.22
CA VAL A 131 32.00 -19.13 6.67
C VAL A 131 30.92 -20.11 7.14
N HIS A 132 30.52 -20.03 8.41
CA HIS A 132 29.47 -20.86 8.98
C HIS A 132 28.15 -20.07 9.06
N PRO A 133 26.99 -20.64 8.70
CA PRO A 133 25.73 -19.90 8.64
C PRO A 133 25.26 -19.40 10.01
N ASN A 134 25.56 -20.12 11.10
CA ASN A 134 25.19 -19.70 12.45
C ASN A 134 26.28 -18.83 13.09
N ASP A 135 27.47 -19.41 13.25
CA ASP A 135 28.61 -18.81 13.96
C ASP A 135 29.20 -17.56 13.30
N HIS A 136 29.01 -17.34 12.00
CA HIS A 136 29.45 -16.13 11.30
C HIS A 136 28.28 -15.29 10.81
N VAL A 137 27.43 -15.82 9.91
CA VAL A 137 26.35 -15.02 9.29
C VAL A 137 25.26 -14.61 10.30
N ASN A 138 24.94 -15.49 11.25
CA ASN A 138 23.93 -15.25 12.29
C ASN A 138 24.54 -14.91 13.66
N LYS A 139 25.82 -14.52 13.72
CA LYS A 139 26.51 -14.22 14.99
C LYS A 139 25.82 -13.07 15.72
N GLY A 140 25.48 -13.29 17.00
CA GLY A 140 24.80 -12.31 17.86
C GLY A 140 23.35 -12.01 17.47
N GLN A 141 22.73 -12.86 16.65
CA GLN A 141 21.38 -12.67 16.12
C GLN A 141 20.46 -13.83 16.50
N SER A 142 19.15 -13.59 16.46
CA SER A 142 18.10 -14.61 16.45
C SER A 142 17.18 -14.38 15.27
N SER A 143 16.44 -15.40 14.84
CA SER A 143 15.32 -15.14 13.93
C SER A 143 14.28 -14.21 14.57
N ASN A 144 14.16 -14.27 15.90
CA ASN A 144 13.15 -13.56 16.66
C ASN A 144 13.35 -12.03 16.67
N ASP A 145 14.58 -11.54 16.47
CA ASP A 145 14.87 -10.11 16.33
C ASP A 145 15.22 -9.70 14.89
N VAL A 146 15.84 -10.59 14.10
CA VAL A 146 16.17 -10.31 12.69
C VAL A 146 14.93 -10.22 11.80
N ILE A 147 14.00 -11.18 11.89
CA ILE A 147 12.79 -11.18 11.05
C ILE A 147 11.93 -9.94 11.28
N PRO A 148 11.53 -9.56 12.53
CA PRO A 148 10.79 -8.31 12.73
C PRO A 148 11.57 -7.06 12.31
N THR A 149 12.90 -7.06 12.41
CA THR A 149 13.73 -5.98 11.87
C THR A 149 13.59 -5.87 10.35
N ALA A 150 13.67 -7.00 9.63
CA ALA A 150 13.45 -7.04 8.18
C ALA A 150 12.01 -6.66 7.79
N MET A 151 11.01 -7.02 8.59
CA MET A 151 9.61 -6.63 8.38
C MET A 151 9.44 -5.11 8.45
N HIS A 152 10.00 -4.46 9.47
CA HIS A 152 9.95 -3.02 9.62
C HIS A 152 10.74 -2.30 8.51
N LEU A 153 11.96 -2.76 8.22
CA LEU A 153 12.81 -2.22 7.17
C LEU A 153 12.14 -2.28 5.79
N SER A 154 11.61 -3.45 5.40
CA SER A 154 10.93 -3.61 4.11
C SER A 154 9.66 -2.78 4.01
N ALA A 155 8.79 -2.82 5.02
CA ALA A 155 7.55 -2.06 5.00
C ALA A 155 7.80 -0.55 4.94
N LEU A 156 8.71 -0.01 5.77
CA LEU A 156 9.01 1.43 5.74
C LEU A 156 9.65 1.84 4.41
N THR A 157 10.55 1.00 3.86
CA THR A 157 11.17 1.26 2.56
C THR A 157 10.13 1.31 1.44
N GLU A 158 9.21 0.34 1.37
CA GLU A 158 8.16 0.31 0.33
C GLU A 158 7.13 1.42 0.51
N ILE A 159 6.80 1.81 1.76
CA ILE A 159 5.95 2.97 2.00
C ILE A 159 6.59 4.23 1.42
N THR A 160 7.85 4.51 1.76
CA THR A 160 8.53 5.74 1.33
C THR A 160 8.88 5.75 -0.15
N LYS A 161 9.32 4.63 -0.72
CA LYS A 161 9.83 4.58 -2.11
C LYS A 161 8.77 4.23 -3.15
N THR A 162 7.68 3.58 -2.74
CA THR A 162 6.69 3.03 -3.67
C THR A 162 5.31 3.65 -3.43
N LEU A 163 4.79 3.56 -2.21
CA LEU A 163 3.43 4.02 -1.88
C LEU A 163 3.28 5.55 -1.88
N GLU A 164 4.15 6.24 -1.16
CA GLU A 164 4.09 7.70 -1.01
C GLU A 164 4.19 8.45 -2.35
N PRO A 165 5.11 8.09 -3.28
CA PRO A 165 5.15 8.69 -4.61
C PRO A 165 3.89 8.43 -5.44
N ALA A 166 3.33 7.21 -5.39
CA ALA A 166 2.12 6.86 -6.11
C ALA A 166 0.90 7.64 -5.60
N LEU A 167 0.78 7.77 -4.28
CA LEU A 167 -0.27 8.58 -3.63
C LEU A 167 -0.13 10.06 -4.00
N GLU A 168 1.09 10.60 -3.97
CA GLU A 168 1.35 11.99 -4.38
C GLU A 168 1.02 12.22 -5.85
N GLY A 169 1.41 11.30 -6.74
CA GLY A 169 1.10 11.37 -8.17
C GLY A 169 -0.40 11.40 -8.45
N LEU A 170 -1.19 10.61 -7.71
CA LEU A 170 -2.65 10.63 -7.80
C LEU A 170 -3.24 11.94 -7.25
N ILE A 171 -2.75 12.43 -6.12
CA ILE A 171 -3.17 13.72 -5.53
C ILE A 171 -2.93 14.87 -6.53
N ILE A 172 -1.74 14.93 -7.14
CA ILE A 172 -1.40 15.94 -8.14
C ILE A 172 -2.36 15.86 -9.34
N SER A 173 -2.65 14.66 -9.82
CA SER A 173 -3.52 14.47 -10.99
C SER A 173 -4.97 14.87 -10.69
N LEU A 174 -5.48 14.52 -9.50
CA LEU A 174 -6.81 14.95 -9.06
C LEU A 174 -6.87 16.46 -8.83
N ARG A 175 -5.81 17.07 -8.27
CA ARG A 175 -5.71 18.52 -8.08
C ARG A 175 -5.67 19.28 -9.41
N SER A 176 -5.02 18.72 -10.43
CA SER A 176 -5.08 19.26 -11.79
C SER A 176 -6.52 19.31 -12.31
N LYS A 177 -7.26 18.21 -12.16
CA LYS A 177 -8.69 18.15 -12.54
C LYS A 177 -9.59 19.05 -11.68
N GLN A 178 -9.32 19.15 -10.38
CA GLN A 178 -9.98 20.11 -9.50
C GLN A 178 -9.87 21.54 -10.06
N ASN A 179 -8.67 21.96 -10.46
CA ASN A 179 -8.42 23.30 -11.00
C ASN A 179 -9.06 23.48 -12.38
N GLU A 180 -8.97 22.48 -13.24
CA GLU A 180 -9.63 22.47 -14.56
C GLU A 180 -11.15 22.64 -14.43
N PHE A 181 -11.76 22.01 -13.42
CA PHE A 181 -13.20 21.95 -13.24
C PHE A 181 -13.77 22.99 -12.26
N ILE A 182 -12.94 23.93 -11.78
CA ILE A 182 -13.29 24.83 -10.68
C ILE A 182 -14.55 25.67 -10.95
N ASN A 183 -14.79 26.05 -12.21
CA ASN A 183 -15.91 26.90 -12.61
C ASN A 183 -17.11 26.13 -13.18
N ILE A 184 -17.03 24.79 -13.28
CA ILE A 184 -18.09 23.99 -13.89
C ILE A 184 -19.15 23.68 -12.83
N VAL A 185 -20.26 24.43 -12.82
CA VAL A 185 -21.36 24.21 -11.88
C VAL A 185 -22.14 22.96 -12.28
N LYS A 186 -22.26 22.00 -11.36
CA LYS A 186 -23.04 20.76 -11.51
C LYS A 186 -24.08 20.64 -10.41
N ILE A 187 -24.95 19.63 -10.53
CA ILE A 187 -25.94 19.34 -9.50
C ILE A 187 -25.33 18.38 -8.47
N GLY A 188 -25.44 18.73 -7.19
CA GLY A 188 -25.09 17.83 -6.10
C GLY A 188 -26.11 16.70 -6.00
N ARG A 189 -25.68 15.58 -5.43
CA ARG A 189 -26.58 14.46 -5.12
C ARG A 189 -26.37 13.98 -3.69
N THR A 190 -27.47 13.85 -2.96
CA THR A 190 -27.49 13.23 -1.63
C THR A 190 -28.59 12.18 -1.63
N HIS A 191 -28.34 10.99 -1.06
CA HIS A 191 -29.26 9.86 -1.18
C HIS A 191 -29.61 9.47 -2.63
N LEU A 192 -28.69 9.75 -3.58
CA LEU A 192 -28.88 9.64 -5.03
C LEU A 192 -30.01 10.52 -5.62
N GLN A 193 -30.59 11.43 -4.84
CA GLN A 193 -31.55 12.43 -5.30
C GLN A 193 -30.83 13.73 -5.66
N ASP A 194 -31.43 14.50 -6.57
CA ASP A 194 -30.97 15.85 -6.88
C ASP A 194 -30.92 16.70 -5.60
N ALA A 195 -29.85 17.47 -5.44
CA ALA A 195 -29.63 18.38 -4.31
C ALA A 195 -29.31 19.79 -4.83
N VAL A 196 -28.63 20.61 -4.03
CA VAL A 196 -28.19 21.96 -4.45
C VAL A 196 -26.95 21.90 -5.35
N PRO A 197 -26.67 22.95 -6.14
CA PRO A 197 -25.46 23.02 -6.97
C PRO A 197 -24.17 23.09 -6.15
N LEU A 198 -23.10 22.57 -6.75
CA LEU A 198 -21.69 22.76 -6.38
C LEU A 198 -20.87 22.75 -7.68
N THR A 199 -19.60 23.16 -7.66
CA THR A 199 -18.75 22.96 -8.84
C THR A 199 -18.15 21.57 -8.89
N LEU A 200 -17.86 21.07 -10.09
CA LEU A 200 -17.15 19.83 -10.27
C LEU A 200 -15.73 19.91 -9.66
N GLY A 201 -15.12 21.09 -9.65
CA GLY A 201 -13.89 21.35 -8.90
C GLY A 201 -14.06 21.22 -7.38
N GLN A 202 -15.15 21.72 -6.79
CA GLN A 202 -15.46 21.50 -5.36
C GLN A 202 -15.68 20.01 -5.04
N GLU A 203 -16.29 19.25 -5.95
CA GLU A 203 -16.41 17.80 -5.78
C GLU A 203 -15.02 17.11 -5.80
N PHE A 204 -14.15 17.50 -6.72
CA PHE A 204 -12.78 16.97 -6.82
C PHE A 204 -11.87 17.39 -5.66
N SER A 205 -12.10 18.56 -5.06
CA SER A 205 -11.33 19.00 -3.89
C SER A 205 -11.56 18.11 -2.67
N ALA A 206 -12.77 17.54 -2.53
CA ALA A 206 -13.06 16.56 -1.49
C ALA A 206 -12.18 15.31 -1.65
N TYR A 207 -11.99 14.81 -2.89
CA TYR A 207 -11.13 13.66 -3.14
C TYR A 207 -9.67 13.96 -2.77
N VAL A 208 -9.17 15.12 -3.17
CA VAL A 208 -7.81 15.59 -2.83
C VAL A 208 -7.63 15.66 -1.32
N PHE A 209 -8.55 16.31 -0.60
CA PHE A 209 -8.48 16.46 0.84
C PHE A 209 -8.53 15.11 1.57
N GLN A 210 -9.38 14.17 1.13
CA GLN A 210 -9.44 12.82 1.71
C GLN A 210 -8.10 12.08 1.56
N LEU A 211 -7.47 12.16 0.38
CA LEU A 211 -6.17 11.51 0.14
C LEU A 211 -5.02 12.16 0.92
N GLU A 212 -5.00 13.49 1.06
CA GLU A 212 -3.99 14.19 1.87
C GLU A 212 -4.11 13.85 3.37
N THR A 213 -5.35 13.74 3.86
CA THR A 213 -5.63 13.32 5.23
C THR A 213 -5.11 11.90 5.46
N VAL A 214 -5.42 10.97 4.56
CA VAL A 214 -4.95 9.58 4.68
C VAL A 214 -3.43 9.47 4.53
N LYS A 215 -2.80 10.25 3.64
CA LYS A 215 -1.35 10.34 3.52
C LYS A 215 -0.70 10.70 4.86
N SER A 216 -1.29 11.65 5.59
CA SER A 216 -0.83 12.05 6.91
C SER A 216 -0.95 10.92 7.93
N HIS A 217 -2.07 10.18 7.92
CA HIS A 217 -2.25 9.01 8.79
C HIS A 217 -1.24 7.88 8.50
N ILE A 218 -0.96 7.60 7.23
CA ILE A 218 0.06 6.60 6.84
C ILE A 218 1.43 7.01 7.37
N LYS A 219 1.79 8.28 7.20
CA LYS A 219 3.07 8.83 7.69
C LYS A 219 3.18 8.77 9.21
N GLU A 220 2.09 9.00 9.93
CA GLU A 220 2.09 8.90 11.39
C GLU A 220 2.23 7.45 11.85
N ALA A 221 1.47 6.53 11.27
CA ALA A 221 1.53 5.10 11.59
C ALA A 221 2.92 4.49 11.27
N SER A 222 3.54 4.90 10.16
CA SER A 222 4.83 4.37 9.72
C SER A 222 6.02 4.76 10.60
N ARG A 223 5.92 5.84 11.40
CA ARG A 223 6.99 6.27 12.34
C ARG A 223 7.37 5.20 13.35
N TYR A 224 6.44 4.31 13.71
CA TYR A 224 6.74 3.23 14.65
C TYR A 224 7.55 2.09 14.02
N LEU A 225 7.58 1.99 12.69
CA LEU A 225 8.45 1.03 11.97
C LEU A 225 9.93 1.42 12.04
N GLU A 226 10.25 2.67 12.38
CA GLU A 226 11.63 3.12 12.57
C GLU A 226 12.31 2.42 13.76
N GLN A 227 11.55 1.87 14.72
CA GLN A 227 12.08 1.12 15.86
C GLN A 227 12.37 -0.33 15.48
N LEU A 228 13.63 -0.75 15.62
CA LEU A 228 14.06 -2.09 15.20
C LEU A 228 14.26 -3.04 16.40
N ALA A 229 13.90 -4.30 16.18
CA ALA A 229 14.00 -5.36 17.19
C ALA A 229 15.43 -5.89 17.37
N ILE A 230 16.32 -5.65 16.38
CA ILE A 230 17.69 -6.17 16.35
C ILE A 230 18.45 -5.91 17.67
N GLY A 231 19.21 -6.91 18.11
CA GLY A 231 19.90 -6.90 19.40
C GLY A 231 19.02 -7.40 20.55
N GLY A 232 17.73 -7.65 20.33
CA GLY A 232 16.86 -8.33 21.29
C GLY A 232 17.13 -9.83 21.41
N THR A 233 17.73 -10.45 20.39
CA THR A 233 18.04 -11.88 20.29
C THR A 233 16.80 -12.76 20.51
N ALA A 234 16.87 -13.79 21.36
CA ALA A 234 15.83 -14.80 21.49
C ALA A 234 14.50 -14.24 22.03
N VAL A 235 14.55 -13.44 23.11
CA VAL A 235 13.37 -13.01 23.87
C VAL A 235 13.37 -11.53 24.25
N GLY A 236 14.35 -10.76 23.79
CA GLY A 236 14.46 -9.31 24.05
C GLY A 236 15.60 -8.89 24.99
N THR A 237 16.26 -9.85 25.66
CA THR A 237 17.33 -9.57 26.65
C THR A 237 18.68 -9.24 26.04
N GLY A 238 18.89 -9.55 24.76
CA GLY A 238 20.20 -9.38 24.10
C GLY A 238 21.25 -10.44 24.46
N LEU A 239 20.84 -11.57 25.04
CA LEU A 239 21.76 -12.66 25.35
C LEU A 239 22.55 -13.10 24.10
N ASN A 240 23.87 -13.16 24.21
CA ASN A 240 24.83 -13.47 23.13
C ASN A 240 25.00 -12.39 22.04
N ALA A 241 24.35 -11.23 22.16
CA ALA A 241 24.66 -10.07 21.32
C ALA A 241 25.71 -9.17 21.98
N HIS A 242 26.56 -8.53 21.17
CA HIS A 242 27.42 -7.45 21.68
C HIS A 242 26.55 -6.25 22.08
N ARG A 243 26.89 -5.58 23.19
CA ARG A 243 26.10 -4.47 23.76
C ARG A 243 25.83 -3.28 22.82
N ASP A 244 26.66 -3.13 21.80
CA ASP A 244 26.62 -2.03 20.82
C ASP A 244 26.16 -2.49 19.42
N LEU A 245 25.75 -3.76 19.27
CA LEU A 245 25.32 -4.34 17.98
C LEU A 245 24.11 -3.60 17.42
N ASP A 246 23.09 -3.38 18.25
CA ASP A 246 21.82 -2.76 17.87
C ASP A 246 22.03 -1.34 17.29
N LYS A 247 22.76 -0.49 18.01
CA LYS A 247 23.05 0.90 17.60
C LYS A 247 23.83 0.95 16.28
N LYS A 248 24.84 0.08 16.13
CA LYS A 248 25.63 0.01 14.89
C LYS A 248 24.78 -0.46 13.72
N VAL A 249 23.99 -1.52 13.88
CA VAL A 249 23.10 -2.02 12.82
C VAL A 249 22.08 -0.95 12.42
N CYS A 250 21.42 -0.31 13.37
CA CYS A 250 20.49 0.80 13.09
C CYS A 250 21.17 1.95 12.34
N SER A 251 22.39 2.34 12.72
CA SER A 251 23.14 3.39 12.03
C SER A 251 23.51 3.01 10.61
N ILE A 252 23.98 1.79 10.36
CA ILE A 252 24.33 1.30 9.02
C ILE A 252 23.09 1.29 8.13
N LEU A 253 21.99 0.68 8.60
CA LEU A 253 20.73 0.63 7.85
C LEU A 253 20.18 2.03 7.56
N SER A 254 20.32 2.96 8.50
CA SER A 254 19.88 4.35 8.30
C SER A 254 20.69 5.05 7.21
N ASN A 255 22.02 4.92 7.26
CA ASN A 255 22.91 5.49 6.25
C ASN A 255 22.65 4.89 4.86
N ASP A 256 22.44 3.57 4.79
CA ASP A 256 22.24 2.86 3.53
C ASP A 256 20.92 3.22 2.84
N THR A 257 19.89 3.52 3.63
CA THR A 257 18.52 3.72 3.12
C THR A 257 18.09 5.19 3.06
N GLY A 258 18.73 6.06 3.83
CA GLY A 258 18.27 7.43 4.09
C GLY A 258 17.08 7.52 5.05
N LEU A 259 16.69 6.41 5.70
CA LEU A 259 15.60 6.34 6.67
C LEU A 259 16.15 6.38 8.10
N ASN A 260 15.35 6.80 9.08
CA ASN A 260 15.83 7.00 10.46
C ASN A 260 15.55 5.80 11.37
N PHE A 261 16.28 4.70 11.20
CA PHE A 261 16.12 3.53 12.06
C PHE A 261 16.80 3.70 13.42
N ARG A 262 16.10 3.30 14.49
CA ARG A 262 16.53 3.50 15.88
C ARG A 262 16.41 2.24 16.72
N SER A 263 17.31 2.13 17.71
CA SER A 263 17.35 0.99 18.63
C SER A 263 16.63 1.25 19.96
N ASP A 264 16.01 2.42 20.14
CA ASP A 264 15.39 2.85 21.41
C ASP A 264 14.03 2.19 21.73
N GLY A 265 13.49 1.36 20.84
CA GLY A 265 12.27 0.61 21.08
C GLY A 265 12.45 -0.54 22.08
N ASN A 266 11.39 -0.83 22.84
CA ASN A 266 11.36 -1.95 23.78
C ASN A 266 11.45 -3.29 23.02
N LYS A 267 12.57 -4.01 23.19
CA LYS A 267 12.85 -5.25 22.44
C LYS A 267 11.84 -6.36 22.74
N PHE A 268 11.36 -6.46 23.97
CA PHE A 268 10.36 -7.46 24.35
C PHE A 268 9.07 -7.25 23.55
N ALA A 269 8.55 -6.02 23.51
CA ALA A 269 7.35 -5.68 22.74
C ALA A 269 7.56 -5.89 21.23
N LEU A 270 8.68 -5.41 20.68
CA LEU A 270 8.98 -5.54 19.25
C LEU A 270 9.11 -6.99 18.77
N ILE A 271 9.40 -7.93 19.67
CA ILE A 271 9.46 -9.37 19.37
C ILE A 271 8.09 -10.03 19.59
N ALA A 272 7.45 -9.75 20.73
CA ALA A 272 6.22 -10.35 21.23
C ALA A 272 4.95 -9.90 20.50
N SER A 273 4.88 -8.65 20.05
CA SER A 273 3.73 -8.07 19.32
C SER A 273 4.12 -7.52 17.95
N LYS A 274 3.15 -7.12 17.14
CA LYS A 274 3.39 -6.52 15.80
C LYS A 274 2.52 -5.28 15.58
N ASP A 275 2.35 -4.49 16.64
CA ASP A 275 1.40 -3.39 16.71
C ASP A 275 1.66 -2.29 15.67
N ALA A 276 2.93 -1.97 15.42
CA ALA A 276 3.30 -0.99 14.39
C ALA A 276 2.80 -1.40 12.99
N LEU A 277 2.90 -2.69 12.64
CA LEU A 277 2.41 -3.21 11.36
C LEU A 277 0.89 -3.31 11.30
N VAL A 278 0.23 -3.60 12.43
CA VAL A 278 -1.24 -3.55 12.53
C VAL A 278 -1.72 -2.11 12.32
N GLY A 279 -1.07 -1.12 12.95
CA GLY A 279 -1.39 0.30 12.77
C GLY A 279 -1.21 0.77 11.33
N VAL A 280 -0.10 0.38 10.69
CA VAL A 280 0.15 0.65 9.27
C VAL A 280 -0.93 0.01 8.39
N SER A 281 -1.26 -1.26 8.63
CA SER A 281 -2.32 -1.96 7.89
C SER A 281 -3.67 -1.23 7.99
N GLY A 282 -4.03 -0.74 9.18
CA GLY A 282 -5.24 0.05 9.38
C GLY A 282 -5.25 1.37 8.59
N ALA A 283 -4.10 2.03 8.47
CA ALA A 283 -3.95 3.22 7.63
C ALA A 283 -4.08 2.88 6.12
N LEU A 284 -3.48 1.77 5.67
CA LEU A 284 -3.63 1.26 4.30
C LEU A 284 -5.08 0.89 3.96
N LYS A 285 -5.82 0.25 4.89
CA LYS A 285 -7.25 0.03 4.77
C LYS A 285 -8.02 1.34 4.58
N THR A 286 -7.67 2.37 5.35
CA THR A 286 -8.33 3.68 5.24
C THR A 286 -8.10 4.28 3.85
N LEU A 287 -6.89 4.14 3.29
CA LEU A 287 -6.60 4.52 1.91
C LEU A 287 -7.45 3.73 0.91
N ALA A 288 -7.53 2.41 1.06
CA ALA A 288 -8.35 1.55 0.21
C ALA A 288 -9.83 1.98 0.20
N ILE A 289 -10.41 2.27 1.37
CA ILE A 289 -11.81 2.75 1.49
C ILE A 289 -11.99 4.09 0.76
N THR A 290 -11.06 5.02 0.93
CA THR A 290 -11.08 6.32 0.23
C THR A 290 -11.01 6.14 -1.28
N LEU A 291 -10.10 5.29 -1.77
CA LEU A 291 -9.96 4.99 -3.20
C LEU A 291 -11.21 4.33 -3.78
N ILE A 292 -11.85 3.40 -3.06
CA ILE A 292 -13.12 2.79 -3.47
C ILE A 292 -14.19 3.86 -3.66
N LYS A 293 -14.29 4.83 -2.74
CA LYS A 293 -15.27 5.93 -2.83
C LYS A 293 -15.00 6.77 -4.08
N ILE A 294 -13.76 7.22 -4.27
CA ILE A 294 -13.36 8.05 -5.43
C ILE A 294 -13.63 7.31 -6.74
N ALA A 295 -13.23 6.04 -6.84
CA ALA A 295 -13.46 5.20 -8.02
C ALA A 295 -14.96 5.01 -8.29
N ASN A 296 -15.78 4.83 -7.24
CA ASN A 296 -17.23 4.71 -7.37
C ASN A 296 -17.85 6.00 -7.92
N ASP A 297 -17.52 7.15 -7.34
CA ASP A 297 -18.08 8.42 -7.79
C ASP A 297 -17.74 8.66 -9.26
N ILE A 298 -16.47 8.49 -9.64
CA ILE A 298 -16.02 8.71 -11.02
C ILE A 298 -16.75 7.78 -12.01
N ARG A 299 -16.92 6.49 -11.71
CA ARG A 299 -17.64 5.57 -12.61
C ARG A 299 -19.13 5.86 -12.70
N TRP A 300 -19.74 6.37 -11.62
CA TRP A 300 -21.15 6.78 -11.62
C TRP A 300 -21.34 8.05 -12.44
N LEU A 301 -20.49 9.05 -12.25
CA LEU A 301 -20.50 10.29 -13.03
C LEU A 301 -20.28 10.04 -14.52
N SER A 302 -19.53 8.99 -14.88
CA SER A 302 -19.32 8.58 -16.27
C SER A 302 -20.34 7.58 -16.83
N SER A 303 -21.37 7.19 -16.05
CA SER A 303 -22.37 6.22 -16.51
C SER A 303 -23.15 6.74 -17.72
N GLY A 304 -23.29 5.93 -18.77
CA GLY A 304 -23.88 6.38 -20.03
C GLY A 304 -23.60 5.46 -21.22
N PRO A 305 -23.54 5.98 -22.46
CA PRO A 305 -23.48 7.41 -22.81
C PRO A 305 -24.85 8.10 -22.90
N ARG A 306 -25.96 7.36 -22.92
CA ARG A 306 -27.32 7.93 -23.09
C ARG A 306 -28.27 7.69 -21.93
N CYS A 307 -28.05 6.63 -21.15
CA CYS A 307 -29.01 6.15 -20.16
C CYS A 307 -28.50 6.24 -18.71
N GLY A 308 -27.51 7.11 -18.44
CA GLY A 308 -26.91 7.32 -17.13
C GLY A 308 -26.76 8.79 -16.77
N LEU A 309 -25.87 9.09 -15.82
CA LEU A 309 -25.57 10.48 -15.43
C LEU A 309 -24.85 11.22 -16.55
N GLY A 310 -23.73 10.66 -17.03
CA GLY A 310 -22.96 11.18 -18.17
C GLY A 310 -22.38 12.57 -17.96
N GLU A 311 -22.08 12.95 -16.71
CA GLU A 311 -21.51 14.25 -16.36
C GLU A 311 -20.04 14.37 -16.75
N ILE A 312 -19.32 13.25 -16.77
CA ILE A 312 -17.93 13.19 -17.25
C ILE A 312 -17.76 12.07 -18.27
N SER A 313 -16.72 12.16 -19.10
CA SER A 313 -16.23 11.06 -19.92
C SER A 313 -14.84 10.63 -19.46
N LEU A 314 -14.58 9.32 -19.55
CA LEU A 314 -13.30 8.71 -19.22
C LEU A 314 -12.52 8.37 -20.51
N PRO A 315 -11.20 8.22 -20.44
CA PRO A 315 -10.40 7.69 -21.55
C PRO A 315 -10.86 6.30 -22.00
N GLU A 316 -10.82 6.06 -23.30
CA GLU A 316 -11.11 4.75 -23.89
C GLU A 316 -9.80 3.96 -24.06
N ASN A 317 -9.51 3.06 -23.10
CA ASN A 317 -8.24 2.32 -23.09
C ASN A 317 -8.33 0.98 -23.85
N GLU A 318 -9.50 0.34 -23.84
CA GLU A 318 -9.74 -0.94 -24.48
C GLU A 318 -11.21 -1.10 -24.94
N PRO A 319 -11.49 -2.02 -25.88
CA PRO A 319 -12.87 -2.38 -26.23
C PRO A 319 -13.62 -2.92 -25.00
N GLY A 320 -14.75 -2.31 -24.65
CA GLY A 320 -15.49 -2.64 -23.42
C GLY A 320 -16.47 -3.81 -23.53
N SER A 321 -16.59 -4.45 -24.69
CA SER A 321 -17.48 -5.61 -24.85
C SER A 321 -17.09 -6.47 -26.04
N SER A 322 -17.15 -7.79 -25.85
CA SER A 322 -16.98 -8.78 -26.93
C SER A 322 -18.18 -8.82 -27.90
N ILE A 323 -19.35 -8.32 -27.49
CA ILE A 323 -20.61 -8.44 -28.25
C ILE A 323 -21.30 -7.09 -28.57
N MET A 324 -20.93 -6.01 -27.90
CA MET A 324 -21.50 -4.67 -28.11
C MET A 324 -20.45 -3.74 -28.72
N PRO A 325 -20.38 -3.63 -30.06
CA PRO A 325 -19.45 -2.72 -30.73
C PRO A 325 -19.61 -1.28 -30.23
N GLY A 326 -18.49 -0.61 -29.93
CA GLY A 326 -18.46 0.77 -29.47
C GLY A 326 -18.79 0.99 -27.99
N LYS A 327 -19.02 -0.07 -27.19
CA LYS A 327 -19.16 0.07 -25.73
C LYS A 327 -17.78 0.23 -25.08
N VAL A 328 -17.66 1.20 -24.18
CA VAL A 328 -16.47 1.43 -23.33
C VAL A 328 -16.86 1.36 -21.87
N ASN A 329 -16.05 0.72 -21.03
CA ASN A 329 -16.31 0.50 -19.60
C ASN A 329 -15.33 1.30 -18.73
N PRO A 330 -15.70 1.65 -17.49
CA PRO A 330 -14.81 2.28 -16.52
C PRO A 330 -13.87 1.26 -15.85
N THR A 331 -13.06 0.55 -16.64
CA THR A 331 -12.24 -0.60 -16.19
C THR A 331 -11.20 -0.24 -15.13
N GLN A 332 -10.61 0.96 -15.20
CA GLN A 332 -9.66 1.44 -14.20
C GLN A 332 -10.35 1.66 -12.84
N ASN A 333 -11.60 2.11 -12.82
CA ASN A 333 -12.39 2.24 -11.59
C ASN A 333 -12.72 0.85 -11.02
N GLU A 334 -13.09 -0.11 -11.88
CA GLU A 334 -13.38 -1.48 -11.49
C GLU A 334 -12.15 -2.18 -10.89
N MET A 335 -10.98 -1.98 -11.48
CA MET A 335 -9.70 -2.47 -10.96
C MET A 335 -9.41 -1.87 -9.59
N LEU A 336 -9.52 -0.54 -9.44
CA LEU A 336 -9.18 0.12 -8.18
C LEU A 336 -10.11 -0.29 -7.03
N ILE A 337 -11.38 -0.59 -7.34
CA ILE A 337 -12.34 -1.13 -6.37
C ILE A 337 -11.93 -2.55 -5.92
N GLN A 338 -11.49 -3.41 -6.85
CA GLN A 338 -11.00 -4.76 -6.51
C GLN A 338 -9.72 -4.70 -5.67
N VAL A 339 -8.78 -3.82 -6.01
CA VAL A 339 -7.58 -3.54 -5.21
C VAL A 339 -7.97 -3.13 -3.79
N GLY A 340 -8.89 -2.17 -3.66
CA GLY A 340 -9.35 -1.72 -2.34
C GLY A 340 -9.99 -2.85 -1.52
N ALA A 341 -10.81 -3.70 -2.15
CA ALA A 341 -11.43 -4.84 -1.48
C ALA A 341 -10.39 -5.86 -0.99
N GLN A 342 -9.37 -6.15 -1.81
CA GLN A 342 -8.28 -7.05 -1.43
C GLN A 342 -7.48 -6.51 -0.25
N VAL A 343 -7.15 -5.21 -0.24
CA VAL A 343 -6.42 -4.56 0.87
C VAL A 343 -7.22 -4.61 2.17
N ILE A 344 -8.56 -4.45 2.10
CA ILE A 344 -9.42 -4.63 3.29
C ILE A 344 -9.35 -6.07 3.80
N GLY A 345 -9.37 -7.07 2.90
CA GLY A 345 -9.19 -8.47 3.28
C GLY A 345 -7.83 -8.75 3.93
N ASN A 346 -6.77 -8.16 3.37
CA ASN A 346 -5.41 -8.24 3.90
C ASN A 346 -5.32 -7.62 5.31
N ASP A 347 -6.02 -6.50 5.56
CA ASP A 347 -6.08 -5.88 6.90
C ASP A 347 -6.74 -6.78 7.94
N VAL A 348 -7.78 -7.52 7.56
CA VAL A 348 -8.41 -8.51 8.45
C VAL A 348 -7.41 -9.62 8.78
N ALA A 349 -6.66 -10.12 7.80
CA ALA A 349 -5.61 -11.11 8.03
C ALA A 349 -4.50 -10.58 8.95
N VAL A 350 -4.02 -9.35 8.72
CA VAL A 350 -2.99 -8.71 9.56
C VAL A 350 -3.50 -8.50 10.98
N SER A 351 -4.75 -8.03 11.15
CA SER A 351 -5.38 -7.84 12.46
C SER A 351 -5.48 -9.16 13.21
N MET A 352 -5.89 -10.23 12.52
CA MET A 352 -5.87 -11.58 13.10
C MET A 352 -4.44 -11.94 13.51
N GLY A 353 -3.45 -11.82 12.63
CA GLY A 353 -2.05 -12.12 12.93
C GLY A 353 -1.49 -11.35 14.13
N GLY A 354 -1.85 -10.07 14.27
CA GLY A 354 -1.46 -9.24 15.41
C GLY A 354 -1.97 -9.77 16.75
N SER A 355 -3.16 -10.39 16.77
CA SER A 355 -3.77 -10.97 17.98
C SER A 355 -3.10 -12.25 18.49
N TRP A 356 -2.21 -12.87 17.70
CA TRP A 356 -1.53 -14.14 18.04
C TRP A 356 -0.15 -13.93 18.69
N GLY A 357 0.04 -12.83 19.42
CA GLY A 357 1.15 -12.71 20.36
C GLY A 357 0.95 -13.65 21.55
N VAL A 358 1.85 -14.61 21.76
CA VAL A 358 1.81 -15.52 22.92
C VAL A 358 3.13 -15.40 23.66
N LEU A 359 3.06 -14.95 24.92
CA LEU A 359 4.24 -14.71 25.77
C LEU A 359 5.26 -13.82 25.02
N GLU A 360 6.52 -14.25 24.90
CA GLU A 360 7.60 -13.44 24.33
C GLU A 360 7.62 -13.35 22.80
N LEU A 361 6.73 -14.05 22.05
CA LEU A 361 6.84 -14.12 20.58
C LEU A 361 5.49 -14.21 19.85
N ASN A 362 5.28 -13.31 18.89
CA ASN A 362 4.20 -13.47 17.89
C ASN A 362 4.60 -14.48 16.80
N LEU A 363 3.77 -15.48 16.53
CA LEU A 363 4.06 -16.56 15.58
C LEU A 363 3.36 -16.40 14.22
N MET A 364 2.97 -15.18 13.84
CA MET A 364 2.29 -14.91 12.57
C MET A 364 3.11 -13.97 11.66
N LYS A 365 4.43 -13.85 11.92
CA LYS A 365 5.32 -12.87 11.28
C LYS A 365 5.32 -12.96 9.74
N PRO A 366 5.54 -14.14 9.11
CA PRO A 366 5.51 -14.27 7.64
C PRO A 366 4.20 -13.80 7.00
N MET A 367 3.06 -14.19 7.57
CA MET A 367 1.74 -13.86 7.05
C MET A 367 1.47 -12.36 7.17
N ILE A 368 1.78 -11.75 8.32
CA ILE A 368 1.60 -10.31 8.54
C ILE A 368 2.36 -9.51 7.48
N ILE A 369 3.67 -9.76 7.32
CA ILE A 369 4.48 -8.95 6.41
C ILE A 369 4.12 -9.18 4.94
N SER A 370 3.76 -10.42 4.56
CA SER A 370 3.29 -10.73 3.21
C SER A 370 2.05 -9.90 2.84
N ASN A 371 1.07 -9.81 3.74
CA ASN A 371 -0.16 -9.05 3.48
C ASN A 371 0.08 -7.53 3.49
N VAL A 372 0.97 -7.03 4.35
CA VAL A 372 1.33 -5.59 4.38
C VAL A 372 2.04 -5.19 3.08
N LEU A 373 3.05 -5.95 2.64
CA LEU A 373 3.80 -5.64 1.42
C LEU A 373 2.94 -5.79 0.16
N GLU A 374 2.09 -6.81 0.08
CA GLU A 374 1.12 -6.97 -1.02
C GLU A 374 0.14 -5.79 -1.08
N SER A 375 -0.35 -5.32 0.08
CA SER A 375 -1.25 -4.16 0.13
C SER A 375 -0.57 -2.88 -0.36
N ILE A 376 0.69 -2.65 0.03
CA ILE A 376 1.49 -1.52 -0.45
C ILE A 376 1.65 -1.57 -1.97
N GLU A 377 2.05 -2.73 -2.51
CA GLU A 377 2.25 -2.92 -3.95
C GLU A 377 0.96 -2.71 -4.76
N LEU A 378 -0.14 -3.35 -4.34
CA LEU A 378 -1.43 -3.23 -5.02
C LEU A 378 -1.95 -1.79 -5.00
N LEU A 379 -1.86 -1.10 -3.87
CA LEU A 379 -2.28 0.30 -3.76
C LEU A 379 -1.43 1.20 -4.65
N ALA A 380 -0.11 1.07 -4.61
CA ALA A 380 0.79 1.90 -5.42
C ALA A 380 0.56 1.70 -6.93
N ASN A 381 0.52 0.44 -7.38
CA ASN A 381 0.28 0.11 -8.78
C ASN A 381 -1.13 0.53 -9.23
N GLY A 382 -2.15 0.29 -8.39
CA GLY A 382 -3.52 0.68 -8.65
C GLY A 382 -3.68 2.20 -8.79
N MET A 383 -3.10 2.99 -7.88
CA MET A 383 -3.13 4.45 -7.94
C MET A 383 -2.38 5.00 -9.16
N ASN A 384 -1.21 4.46 -9.48
CA ASN A 384 -0.46 4.85 -10.68
C ASN A 384 -1.25 4.59 -11.96
N SER A 385 -1.80 3.37 -12.11
CA SER A 385 -2.63 3.02 -13.27
C SER A 385 -3.87 3.88 -13.35
N PHE A 386 -4.57 4.08 -12.24
CA PHE A 386 -5.78 4.90 -12.20
C PHE A 386 -5.50 6.37 -12.53
N SER A 387 -4.38 6.91 -12.03
CA SER A 387 -3.96 8.28 -12.31
C SER A 387 -3.70 8.49 -13.80
N ILE A 388 -2.90 7.61 -14.40
CA ILE A 388 -2.48 7.72 -15.81
C ILE A 388 -3.64 7.40 -16.76
N ASN A 389 -4.30 6.26 -16.56
CA ASN A 389 -5.25 5.70 -17.53
C ASN A 389 -6.71 6.12 -17.28
N CYS A 390 -6.99 6.87 -16.21
CA CYS A 390 -8.34 7.39 -15.93
C CYS A 390 -8.31 8.88 -15.63
N ILE A 391 -7.74 9.29 -14.49
CA ILE A 391 -7.85 10.67 -13.97
C ILE A 391 -7.33 11.70 -14.95
N SER A 392 -6.14 11.48 -15.53
CA SER A 392 -5.47 12.45 -16.40
C SER A 392 -6.33 12.87 -17.61
N GLY A 393 -7.14 11.95 -18.13
CA GLY A 393 -7.93 12.15 -19.33
C GLY A 393 -9.43 12.35 -19.10
N ILE A 394 -9.89 12.51 -17.84
CA ILE A 394 -11.28 12.88 -17.55
C ILE A 394 -11.64 14.19 -18.27
N LYS A 395 -12.81 14.22 -18.91
CA LYS A 395 -13.39 15.46 -19.48
C LYS A 395 -14.80 15.67 -18.95
N ALA A 396 -15.15 16.92 -18.64
CA ALA A 396 -16.51 17.29 -18.29
C ALA A 396 -17.41 17.31 -19.53
N ASN A 397 -18.62 16.77 -19.41
CA ASN A 397 -19.67 16.93 -20.42
C ASN A 397 -20.54 18.13 -20.04
N GLU A 398 -20.04 19.34 -20.29
CA GLU A 398 -20.68 20.59 -19.88
C GLU A 398 -22.12 20.72 -20.39
N THR A 399 -22.41 20.27 -21.62
CA THR A 399 -23.77 20.26 -22.15
C THR A 399 -24.71 19.41 -21.30
N ARG A 400 -24.29 18.20 -20.90
CA ARG A 400 -25.08 17.33 -20.03
C ARG A 400 -25.21 17.90 -18.62
N ILE A 401 -24.11 18.40 -18.06
CA ILE A 401 -24.08 19.03 -16.73
C ILE A 401 -25.05 20.21 -16.68
N ASN A 402 -24.95 21.14 -17.63
CA ASN A 402 -25.82 22.33 -17.70
C ASN A 402 -27.29 21.96 -17.83
N ASN A 403 -27.61 20.94 -18.64
CA ASN A 403 -28.96 20.42 -18.74
C ASN A 403 -29.46 19.90 -17.39
N LEU A 404 -28.70 19.01 -16.72
CA LEU A 404 -29.09 18.44 -15.42
C LEU A 404 -29.30 19.52 -14.34
N VAL A 405 -28.41 20.51 -14.26
CA VAL A 405 -28.55 21.60 -13.30
C VAL A 405 -29.81 22.42 -13.57
N SER A 406 -30.08 22.77 -14.83
CA SER A 406 -31.24 23.59 -15.21
C SER A 406 -32.59 22.89 -14.95
N GLN A 407 -32.60 21.56 -14.96
CA GLN A 407 -33.79 20.74 -14.71
C GLN A 407 -34.03 20.47 -13.22
N SER A 408 -33.04 20.72 -12.35
CA SER A 408 -33.18 20.39 -10.93
C SER A 408 -34.23 21.25 -10.24
N LEU A 409 -35.15 20.57 -9.55
CA LEU A 409 -36.17 21.21 -8.73
C LEU A 409 -35.58 21.80 -7.43
N MET A 410 -34.39 21.37 -7.04
CA MET A 410 -33.76 21.81 -5.79
C MET A 410 -33.14 23.21 -5.90
N LEU A 411 -33.10 23.81 -7.09
CA LEU A 411 -32.76 25.23 -7.27
C LEU A 411 -33.70 26.15 -6.48
N VAL A 412 -34.92 25.70 -6.21
CA VAL A 412 -35.91 26.41 -5.36
C VAL A 412 -35.38 26.70 -3.96
N THR A 413 -34.39 25.95 -3.48
CA THR A 413 -33.77 26.13 -2.16
C THR A 413 -33.18 27.54 -2.01
N ALA A 414 -32.67 28.13 -3.10
CA ALA A 414 -32.18 29.51 -3.10
C ALA A 414 -33.24 30.53 -2.67
N LEU A 415 -34.51 30.23 -2.94
CA LEU A 415 -35.64 31.14 -2.71
C LEU A 415 -36.19 31.04 -1.29
N THR A 416 -35.80 30.03 -0.51
CA THR A 416 -36.35 29.79 0.84
C THR A 416 -36.16 30.98 1.78
N LYS A 417 -35.08 31.75 1.63
CA LYS A 417 -34.83 32.99 2.39
C LYS A 417 -35.81 34.12 2.06
N ASP A 418 -36.36 34.11 0.86
CA ASP A 418 -37.24 35.16 0.34
C ASP A 418 -38.72 34.84 0.52
N ILE A 419 -39.10 33.60 0.22
CA ILE A 419 -40.52 33.17 0.19
C ILE A 419 -40.90 32.19 1.31
N GLY A 420 -39.94 31.72 2.10
CA GLY A 420 -40.14 30.70 3.13
C GLY A 420 -40.20 29.27 2.58
N TYR A 421 -40.02 28.31 3.48
CA TYR A 421 -39.92 26.88 3.12
C TYR A 421 -41.19 26.34 2.47
N ASP A 422 -42.37 26.60 3.05
CA ASP A 422 -43.63 26.02 2.56
C ASP A 422 -43.98 26.47 1.14
N LYS A 423 -43.74 27.75 0.82
CA LYS A 423 -43.94 28.26 -0.54
C LYS A 423 -42.93 27.66 -1.52
N ALA A 424 -41.65 27.57 -1.13
CA ALA A 424 -40.64 26.91 -1.95
C ALA A 424 -40.99 25.43 -2.22
N ALA A 425 -41.45 24.70 -1.20
CA ALA A 425 -41.89 23.31 -1.35
C ALA A 425 -43.12 23.17 -2.27
N TYR A 426 -44.07 24.10 -2.17
CA TYR A 426 -45.21 24.17 -3.09
C TYR A 426 -44.75 24.41 -4.54
N ILE A 427 -43.83 25.36 -4.78
CA ILE A 427 -43.26 25.62 -6.11
C ILE A 427 -42.59 24.37 -6.67
N ALA A 428 -41.76 23.67 -5.88
CA ALA A 428 -41.08 22.45 -6.32
C ALA A 428 -42.07 21.37 -6.76
N LYS A 429 -43.12 21.13 -5.94
CA LYS A 429 -44.17 20.15 -6.23
C LYS A 429 -44.97 20.53 -7.47
N LYS A 430 -45.26 21.81 -7.65
CA LYS A 430 -45.97 22.33 -8.82
C LYS A 430 -45.14 22.18 -10.09
N ALA A 431 -43.88 22.61 -10.06
CA ALA A 431 -42.92 22.46 -11.15
C ALA A 431 -42.81 20.99 -11.61
N PHE A 432 -42.68 20.06 -10.66
CA PHE A 432 -42.67 18.62 -10.94
C PHE A 432 -43.97 18.16 -11.62
N LYS A 433 -45.13 18.52 -11.06
CA LYS A 433 -46.44 18.10 -11.57
C LYS A 433 -46.71 18.63 -12.98
N GLU A 434 -46.21 19.82 -13.29
CA GLU A 434 -46.43 20.50 -14.57
C GLU A 434 -45.32 20.25 -15.60
N GLY A 435 -44.23 19.55 -15.23
CA GLY A 435 -43.08 19.34 -16.11
C GLY A 435 -42.33 20.63 -16.47
N LYS A 436 -42.32 21.60 -15.55
CA LYS A 436 -41.68 22.91 -15.73
C LYS A 436 -40.42 23.03 -14.88
N THR A 437 -39.54 23.93 -15.26
CA THR A 437 -38.40 24.35 -14.42
C THR A 437 -38.85 25.19 -13.23
N ILE A 438 -37.98 25.33 -12.23
CA ILE A 438 -38.20 26.25 -11.10
C ILE A 438 -38.36 27.68 -11.59
N ARG A 439 -37.53 28.12 -12.55
CA ARG A 439 -37.60 29.47 -13.11
C ARG A 439 -38.97 29.76 -13.73
N GLU A 440 -39.47 28.87 -14.58
CA GLU A 440 -40.79 29.00 -15.22
C GLU A 440 -41.93 28.99 -14.21
N THR A 441 -41.83 28.15 -13.17
CA THR A 441 -42.88 28.06 -12.15
C THR A 441 -42.92 29.31 -11.27
N VAL A 442 -41.75 29.84 -10.87
CA VAL A 442 -41.66 31.09 -10.09
C VAL A 442 -42.21 32.28 -10.88
N LEU A 443 -41.86 32.36 -12.17
CA LEU A 443 -42.36 33.41 -13.06
C LEU A 443 -43.90 33.37 -13.18
N ASN A 444 -44.48 32.17 -13.34
CA ASN A 444 -45.93 31.99 -13.46
C ASN A 444 -46.69 32.33 -12.17
N GLU A 445 -46.14 32.01 -10.99
CA GLU A 445 -46.82 32.29 -9.71
C GLU A 445 -46.72 33.76 -9.28
N GLY A 446 -45.83 34.56 -9.88
CA GLY A 446 -45.66 35.98 -9.55
C GLY A 446 -45.18 36.23 -8.11
N LEU A 447 -44.55 35.24 -7.47
CA LEU A 447 -44.12 35.30 -6.06
C LEU A 447 -42.83 36.11 -5.86
N ILE A 448 -42.09 36.34 -6.93
CA ILE A 448 -40.84 37.10 -6.95
C ILE A 448 -40.88 38.01 -8.18
N PRO A 449 -40.45 39.29 -8.09
CA PRO A 449 -40.34 40.16 -9.26
C PRO A 449 -39.45 39.54 -10.34
N GLU A 450 -39.88 39.59 -11.60
CA GLU A 450 -39.14 39.00 -12.73
C GLU A 450 -37.68 39.48 -12.79
N SER A 451 -37.44 40.76 -12.49
CA SER A 451 -36.11 41.37 -12.45
C SER A 451 -35.16 40.77 -11.39
N GLU A 452 -35.68 40.04 -10.40
CA GLU A 452 -34.90 39.43 -9.34
C GLU A 452 -34.70 37.92 -9.49
N ILE A 453 -35.51 37.24 -10.31
CA ILE A 453 -35.50 35.76 -10.43
C ILE A 453 -34.12 35.26 -10.83
N ASP A 454 -33.55 35.81 -11.91
CA ASP A 454 -32.26 35.36 -12.44
C ASP A 454 -31.11 35.66 -11.46
N LYS A 455 -31.20 36.76 -10.71
CA LYS A 455 -30.22 37.11 -9.67
C LYS A 455 -30.29 36.13 -8.49
N LYS A 456 -31.48 35.65 -8.13
CA LYS A 456 -31.70 34.72 -7.01
C LYS A 456 -31.41 33.27 -7.39
N LEU A 457 -31.60 32.90 -8.65
CA LEU A 457 -31.28 31.57 -9.21
C LEU A 457 -29.91 31.54 -9.90
N ASP A 458 -29.05 32.52 -9.62
CA ASP A 458 -27.70 32.61 -10.15
C ASP A 458 -26.82 31.47 -9.61
N LEU A 459 -26.62 30.46 -10.45
CA LEU A 459 -25.87 29.24 -10.12
C LEU A 459 -24.47 29.54 -9.59
N THR A 460 -23.79 30.56 -10.11
CA THR A 460 -22.42 30.91 -9.70
C THR A 460 -22.36 31.44 -8.27
N LYS A 461 -23.45 32.07 -7.80
CA LYS A 461 -23.58 32.53 -6.41
C LYS A 461 -24.03 31.43 -5.46
N MET A 462 -24.74 30.41 -5.96
CA MET A 462 -25.19 29.28 -5.14
C MET A 462 -24.05 28.37 -4.71
N VAL A 463 -22.96 28.32 -5.48
CA VAL A 463 -21.81 27.44 -5.20
C VAL A 463 -20.78 28.03 -4.23
N HIS A 464 -20.81 29.34 -3.98
CA HIS A 464 -19.92 30.01 -3.01
C HIS A 464 -18.43 29.65 -3.15
N LEU A 465 -17.88 29.79 -4.36
CA LEU A 465 -16.46 29.52 -4.64
C LEU A 465 -15.50 30.36 -3.79
N ASP A 466 -15.93 31.52 -3.29
CA ASP A 466 -15.19 32.40 -2.38
C ASP A 466 -14.93 31.78 -0.99
N ARG A 467 -15.61 30.69 -0.64
CA ARG A 467 -15.48 30.00 0.65
C ARG A 467 -14.65 28.72 0.60
N MET A 468 -14.14 28.37 -0.57
CA MET A 468 -13.27 27.21 -0.81
C MET A 468 -11.83 27.59 -0.54
#